data_AF-A0A124FKP3-F1
#
_entry.id   AF-A0A124FKP3-F1
#
_cell.length_a   1.000
_cell.length_b   1.000
_cell.length_c   1.000
_cell.angle_alpha   90.00
_cell.angle_beta   90.00
_cell.angle_gamma   90.00
#
_symmetry.space_group_name_H-M   'P 1'
#
loop_
_entity.id
_entity.type
_entity.pdbx_description
1 polymer ?
#
loop_
_entity_poly.entity_id
_entity_poly.type
_entity_poly.pdbx_seq_one_letter_code
_entity_poly.pdbx_strand_id
1 'polypeptide(L)'
;MVELKSIESLNLVDLCFLCAKNTTSLLFLDIETEGLSKEKNDITLIGVYTQGKYLPFIKGLNLERSLSLLKVSPIWVTFGGERFDLPFIKKRFPEVSMPVVHLDLYLASKLVGLNGGLKKIEKAIGIARETEGMNGYDAVKLWRRWVEAKDKKALRKLILYNKEDVVNLKKVFDYVVSKLAEQRKEGQKGGEIDEVRPSAVF
;
A
#
# COMPACT_ATOMS: atom_id res chain seq x y z
N MET A 1 -17.25 -6.37 -15.78
CA MET A 1 -16.66 -7.13 -14.65
C MET A 1 -15.52 -7.94 -15.25
N VAL A 2 -14.27 -7.65 -14.89
CA VAL A 2 -13.10 -8.36 -15.42
C VAL A 2 -13.10 -9.77 -14.81
N GLU A 3 -12.97 -10.83 -15.62
CA GLU A 3 -12.97 -12.21 -15.10
C GLU A 3 -11.75 -12.47 -14.22
N LEU A 4 -11.92 -13.15 -13.09
CA LEU A 4 -10.84 -13.47 -12.14
C LEU A 4 -9.62 -14.13 -12.82
N LYS A 5 -9.84 -15.04 -13.77
CA LYS A 5 -8.78 -15.69 -14.55
C LYS A 5 -7.93 -14.73 -15.39
N SER A 6 -8.50 -13.59 -15.80
CA SER A 6 -7.77 -12.57 -16.57
C SER A 6 -6.93 -11.64 -15.70
N ILE A 7 -7.13 -11.65 -14.38
CA ILE A 7 -6.35 -10.88 -13.41
C ILE A 7 -5.08 -11.64 -13.01
N GLU A 8 -5.16 -12.95 -12.83
CA GLU A 8 -4.02 -13.81 -12.43
C GLU A 8 -2.89 -13.83 -13.46
N SER A 9 -3.18 -13.52 -14.73
CA SER A 9 -2.19 -13.46 -15.81
C SER A 9 -1.53 -12.09 -15.99
N LEU A 10 -1.98 -11.07 -15.24
CA LEU A 10 -1.42 -9.72 -15.37
C LEU A 10 -0.04 -9.64 -14.72
N ASN A 11 0.91 -9.05 -15.45
CA ASN A 11 2.18 -8.64 -14.86
C ASN A 11 1.98 -7.45 -13.91
N LEU A 12 3.00 -7.15 -13.11
CA LEU A 12 2.94 -6.11 -12.09
C LEU A 12 2.69 -4.70 -12.66
N VAL A 13 3.16 -4.41 -13.87
CA VAL A 13 2.93 -3.13 -14.55
C VAL A 13 1.45 -2.98 -14.90
N ASP A 14 0.84 -4.02 -15.47
CA ASP A 14 -0.58 -4.02 -15.82
C ASP A 14 -1.48 -3.97 -14.57
N LEU A 15 -1.08 -4.62 -13.47
CA LEU A 15 -1.76 -4.49 -12.18
C LEU A 15 -1.75 -3.05 -11.66
N CYS A 16 -0.63 -2.32 -11.79
CA CYS A 16 -0.56 -0.91 -11.41
C CYS A 16 -1.58 -0.07 -12.19
N PHE A 17 -1.66 -0.26 -13.51
CA PHE A 17 -2.62 0.46 -14.35
C PHE A 17 -4.07 0.04 -14.10
N LEU A 18 -4.32 -1.23 -13.81
CA LEU A 18 -5.64 -1.70 -13.40
C LEU A 18 -6.09 -1.02 -12.10
N CYS A 19 -5.22 -0.97 -11.10
CA CYS A 19 -5.48 -0.27 -9.84
C CYS A 19 -5.76 1.22 -10.07
N ALA A 20 -4.96 1.88 -10.93
CA ALA A 20 -5.11 3.31 -11.23
C ALA A 20 -6.43 3.65 -11.92
N LYS A 21 -7.02 2.71 -12.67
CA LYS A 21 -8.33 2.86 -13.32
C LYS A 21 -9.51 2.60 -12.38
N ASN A 22 -9.30 1.94 -11.23
CA ASN A 22 -10.36 1.44 -10.35
C ASN A 22 -10.29 2.06 -8.93
N THR A 23 -10.03 3.36 -8.83
CA THR A 23 -9.78 4.06 -7.55
C THR A 23 -10.95 4.05 -6.56
N THR A 24 -12.19 3.88 -7.02
CA THR A 24 -13.38 3.82 -6.14
C THR A 24 -13.49 2.51 -5.39
N SER A 25 -12.92 1.43 -5.94
CA SER A 25 -12.97 0.07 -5.40
C SER A 25 -11.67 -0.35 -4.72
N LEU A 26 -10.71 0.59 -4.64
CA LEU A 26 -9.38 0.39 -4.11
C LEU A 26 -9.28 1.00 -2.72
N LEU A 27 -8.53 0.31 -1.86
CA LEU A 27 -8.05 0.86 -0.61
C LEU A 27 -6.53 0.74 -0.50
N PHE A 28 -5.92 1.71 0.18
CA PHE A 28 -4.57 1.60 0.70
C PHE A 28 -4.66 1.18 2.16
N LEU A 29 -3.77 0.29 2.58
CA LEU A 29 -3.82 -0.32 3.90
C LEU A 29 -2.41 -0.49 4.49
N ASP A 30 -2.34 -0.26 5.79
CA ASP A 30 -1.19 -0.56 6.66
C ASP A 30 -1.72 -0.91 8.05
N ILE A 31 -1.02 -1.80 8.76
CA ILE A 31 -1.38 -2.23 10.12
C ILE A 31 -0.29 -1.91 11.14
N GLU A 32 -0.73 -1.67 12.38
CA GLU A 32 0.12 -1.69 13.56
C GLU A 32 -0.20 -2.90 14.42
N THR A 33 0.81 -3.46 15.09
CA THR A 33 0.69 -4.72 15.84
C THR A 33 1.31 -4.60 17.23
N GLU A 34 1.00 -5.54 18.12
CA GLU A 34 1.62 -5.60 19.46
C GLU A 34 3.09 -6.06 19.39
N GLY A 35 3.50 -6.58 18.23
CA GLY A 35 4.83 -7.10 17.93
C GLY A 35 4.84 -7.87 16.62
N LEU A 36 6.02 -8.30 16.17
CA LEU A 36 6.23 -8.77 14.80
C LEU A 36 5.69 -10.17 14.47
N SER A 37 5.36 -10.98 15.47
CA SER A 37 4.90 -12.35 15.26
C SER A 37 3.39 -12.44 15.35
N LYS A 38 2.71 -12.73 14.24
CA LYS A 38 1.26 -12.98 14.24
C LYS A 38 0.84 -14.11 15.17
N GLU A 39 1.74 -15.04 15.49
CA GLU A 39 1.45 -16.13 16.44
C GLU A 39 1.35 -15.68 17.89
N LYS A 40 2.05 -14.60 18.24
CA LYS A 40 2.15 -14.10 19.62
C LYS A 40 1.46 -12.75 19.83
N ASN A 41 1.12 -12.05 18.76
CA ASN A 41 0.68 -10.67 18.79
C ASN A 41 -0.57 -10.50 17.92
N ASP A 42 -1.37 -9.50 18.28
CA ASP A 42 -2.56 -9.12 17.53
C ASP A 42 -2.41 -7.74 16.89
N ILE A 43 -3.33 -7.41 16.00
CA ILE A 43 -3.45 -6.10 15.36
C ILE A 43 -3.95 -5.07 16.39
N THR A 44 -3.25 -3.94 16.48
CA THR A 44 -3.63 -2.82 17.37
C THR A 44 -4.40 -1.74 16.62
N LEU A 45 -4.05 -1.52 15.35
CA LEU A 45 -4.65 -0.52 14.50
C LEU A 45 -4.60 -0.99 13.04
N ILE A 46 -5.70 -0.81 12.31
CA ILE A 46 -5.74 -0.90 10.84
C ILE A 46 -6.05 0.48 10.32
N GLY A 47 -5.14 1.01 9.52
CA GLY A 47 -5.37 2.23 8.77
C GLY A 47 -5.85 1.92 7.37
N VAL A 48 -6.90 2.59 6.94
CA VAL A 48 -7.37 2.51 5.56
C VAL A 48 -7.45 3.90 4.94
N TYR A 49 -6.95 4.06 3.72
CA TYR A 49 -7.18 5.24 2.91
C TYR A 49 -7.90 4.84 1.62
N THR A 50 -9.09 5.39 1.43
CA THR A 50 -9.90 5.14 0.24
C THR A 50 -10.76 6.37 -0.04
N GLN A 51 -11.00 6.67 -1.31
CA GLN A 51 -11.87 7.78 -1.74
C GLN A 51 -11.54 9.13 -1.04
N GLY A 52 -10.25 9.44 -0.89
CA GLY A 52 -9.81 10.70 -0.28
C GLY A 52 -9.89 10.76 1.25
N LYS A 53 -10.25 9.66 1.93
CA LYS A 53 -10.48 9.64 3.38
C LYS A 53 -9.60 8.60 4.07
N TYR A 54 -8.97 9.02 5.16
CA TYR A 54 -8.31 8.12 6.11
C TYR A 54 -9.30 7.65 7.18
N LEU A 55 -9.31 6.34 7.44
CA LEU A 55 -10.18 5.67 8.40
C LEU A 55 -9.32 4.81 9.34
N PRO A 56 -9.14 5.22 10.62
CA PRO A 56 -8.47 4.43 11.62
C PRO A 56 -9.44 3.45 12.32
N PHE A 57 -9.05 2.18 12.39
CA PHE A 57 -9.76 1.13 13.12
C PHE A 57 -8.87 0.58 14.23
N ILE A 58 -9.25 0.79 15.49
CA ILE A 58 -8.38 0.63 16.65
C ILE A 58 -8.91 -0.48 17.55
N LYS A 59 -8.02 -1.38 18.00
CA LYS A 59 -8.34 -2.48 18.92
C LYS A 59 -9.01 -1.96 20.19
N GLY A 60 -10.12 -2.61 20.57
CA GLY A 60 -10.93 -2.22 21.73
C GLY A 60 -11.79 -0.97 21.54
N LEU A 61 -11.77 -0.31 20.37
CA LEU A 61 -12.62 0.83 20.06
C LEU A 61 -13.56 0.54 18.88
N ASN A 62 -12.98 0.27 17.71
CA ASN A 62 -13.73 0.10 16.47
C ASN A 62 -13.06 -0.85 15.46
N LEU A 63 -12.05 -1.62 15.86
CA LEU A 63 -11.29 -2.51 14.97
C LEU A 63 -12.19 -3.40 14.10
N GLU A 64 -13.19 -4.04 14.71
CA GLU A 64 -14.12 -4.95 14.02
C GLU A 64 -14.87 -4.28 12.86
N ARG A 65 -15.05 -2.95 12.89
CA ARG A 65 -15.71 -2.21 11.81
C ARG A 65 -14.87 -2.17 10.53
N SER A 66 -13.57 -2.49 10.59
CA SER A 66 -12.74 -2.59 9.38
C SER A 66 -13.19 -3.73 8.48
N LEU A 67 -13.75 -4.81 9.05
CA LEU A 67 -14.10 -6.02 8.31
C LEU A 67 -15.11 -5.77 7.19
N SER A 68 -16.12 -4.91 7.43
CA SER A 68 -17.11 -4.57 6.40
C SER A 68 -16.46 -3.87 5.22
N LEU A 69 -15.54 -2.94 5.47
CA LEU A 69 -14.81 -2.21 4.44
C LEU A 69 -13.85 -3.14 3.67
N LEU A 70 -13.13 -4.01 4.38
CA LEU A 70 -12.22 -4.99 3.77
C LEU A 70 -12.98 -5.96 2.85
N LYS A 71 -14.15 -6.45 3.25
CA LYS A 71 -14.97 -7.38 2.46
C LYS A 71 -15.50 -6.79 1.16
N VAL A 72 -15.84 -5.50 1.15
CA VAL A 72 -16.42 -4.84 -0.04
C VAL A 72 -15.38 -4.21 -0.97
N SER A 73 -14.11 -4.19 -0.56
CA SER A 73 -13.03 -3.57 -1.32
C SER A 73 -12.22 -4.65 -2.05
N PRO A 74 -12.45 -4.87 -3.36
CA PRO A 74 -11.80 -5.95 -4.10
C PRO A 74 -10.30 -5.69 -4.36
N ILE A 75 -9.80 -4.46 -4.21
CA ILE A 75 -8.41 -4.11 -4.50
C ILE A 75 -7.75 -3.55 -3.25
N TRP A 76 -6.71 -4.22 -2.75
CA TRP A 76 -5.90 -3.72 -1.63
C TRP A 76 -4.49 -3.39 -2.09
N VAL A 77 -4.01 -2.21 -1.69
CA VAL A 77 -2.65 -1.75 -1.92
C VAL A 77 -1.94 -1.62 -0.57
N THR A 78 -0.81 -2.30 -0.42
CA THR A 78 -0.01 -2.31 0.82
C THR A 78 1.47 -2.09 0.50
N PHE A 79 2.33 -2.00 1.51
CA PHE A 79 3.79 -1.98 1.32
C PHE A 79 4.47 -3.11 2.10
N GLY A 80 4.91 -4.15 1.39
CA GLY A 80 5.44 -5.38 2.00
C GLY A 80 4.37 -6.26 2.67
N GLY A 81 3.09 -5.97 2.40
CA GLY A 81 1.97 -6.54 3.13
C GLY A 81 1.68 -7.99 2.81
N GLU A 82 2.18 -8.52 1.69
CA GLU A 82 2.06 -9.95 1.37
C GLU A 82 2.67 -10.82 2.50
N ARG A 83 3.77 -10.36 3.09
CA ARG A 83 4.51 -11.10 4.13
C ARG A 83 4.10 -10.73 5.56
N PHE A 84 3.33 -9.66 5.74
CA PHE A 84 3.04 -9.11 7.06
C PHE A 84 1.55 -8.80 7.23
N ASP A 85 1.05 -7.73 6.62
CA ASP A 85 -0.31 -7.23 6.78
C ASP A 85 -1.38 -8.28 6.51
N LEU A 86 -1.32 -8.92 5.34
CA LEU A 86 -2.30 -9.91 4.89
C LEU A 86 -2.35 -11.13 5.85
N PRO A 87 -1.21 -11.75 6.22
CA PRO A 87 -1.18 -12.79 7.24
C PRO A 87 -1.80 -12.41 8.59
N PHE A 88 -1.55 -11.19 9.08
CA PHE A 88 -2.14 -10.70 10.33
C PHE A 88 -3.66 -10.49 10.19
N ILE A 89 -4.10 -9.86 9.10
CA ILE A 89 -5.52 -9.62 8.81
C ILE A 89 -6.29 -10.94 8.70
N LYS A 90 -5.74 -11.93 7.97
CA LYS A 90 -6.39 -13.23 7.81
C LYS A 90 -6.47 -14.00 9.13
N LYS A 91 -5.47 -13.87 10.00
CA LYS A 91 -5.52 -14.45 11.34
C LYS A 91 -6.57 -13.76 12.22
N ARG A 92 -6.64 -12.43 12.16
CA ARG A 92 -7.56 -11.65 13.00
C ARG A 92 -9.02 -11.78 12.56
N PHE A 93 -9.25 -11.91 11.26
CA PHE A 93 -10.56 -12.07 10.65
C PHE A 93 -10.56 -13.29 9.72
N PRO A 94 -10.69 -14.53 10.26
CA PRO A 94 -10.69 -15.75 9.43
C PRO A 94 -11.73 -15.74 8.31
N GLU A 95 -12.85 -15.05 8.52
CA GLU A 95 -13.96 -14.86 7.58
C GLU A 95 -13.73 -13.78 6.51
N VAL A 96 -12.63 -13.02 6.57
CA VAL A 96 -12.30 -12.06 5.52
C VAL A 96 -11.87 -12.83 4.27
N SER A 97 -12.51 -12.54 3.15
CA SER A 97 -12.00 -12.95 1.85
C SER A 97 -10.78 -12.10 1.52
N MET A 98 -9.71 -12.73 1.05
CA MET A 98 -8.57 -11.98 0.54
C MET A 98 -9.02 -11.14 -0.67
N PRO A 99 -8.36 -9.99 -0.93
CA PRO A 99 -8.77 -9.13 -2.03
C PRO A 99 -8.64 -9.86 -3.36
N VAL A 100 -9.50 -9.49 -4.31
CA VAL A 100 -9.42 -9.98 -5.69
C VAL A 100 -8.10 -9.56 -6.34
N VAL A 101 -7.64 -8.35 -6.01
CA VAL A 101 -6.33 -7.83 -6.43
C VAL A 101 -5.57 -7.36 -5.22
N HIS A 102 -4.38 -7.89 -5.02
CA HIS A 102 -3.41 -7.34 -4.09
C HIS A 102 -2.25 -6.73 -4.87
N LEU A 103 -1.98 -5.44 -4.64
CA LEU A 103 -0.81 -4.76 -5.19
C LEU A 103 0.15 -4.44 -4.05
N ASP A 104 1.31 -5.11 -4.04
CA ASP A 104 2.38 -4.78 -3.11
C ASP A 104 3.30 -3.69 -3.69
N LEU A 105 3.20 -2.48 -3.13
CA LEU A 105 4.01 -1.34 -3.53
C LEU A 105 5.49 -1.51 -3.27
N TYR A 106 5.90 -2.38 -2.35
CA TYR A 106 7.31 -2.68 -2.16
C TYR A 106 7.92 -3.27 -3.43
N LEU A 107 7.18 -4.13 -4.13
CA LEU A 107 7.60 -4.71 -5.41
C LEU A 107 7.41 -3.71 -6.55
N ALA A 108 6.25 -3.03 -6.61
CA ALA A 108 5.95 -2.10 -7.69
C ALA A 108 6.91 -0.91 -7.75
N SER A 109 7.37 -0.41 -6.60
CA SER A 109 8.33 0.69 -6.51
C SER A 109 9.67 0.38 -7.19
N LYS A 110 10.09 -0.89 -7.19
CA LYS A 110 11.35 -1.31 -7.83
C LYS A 110 11.33 -1.16 -9.35
N LEU A 111 10.15 -1.25 -9.97
CA LEU A 111 9.97 -1.08 -11.42
C LEU A 111 10.40 0.31 -11.90
N VAL A 112 10.37 1.30 -11.00
CA VAL A 112 10.72 2.69 -11.30
C VAL A 112 12.01 3.12 -10.57
N GLY A 113 12.82 2.16 -10.13
CA GLY A 113 14.13 2.39 -9.51
C GLY A 113 14.09 2.77 -8.02
N LEU A 114 12.92 2.77 -7.38
CA LEU A 114 12.78 3.11 -5.97
C LEU A 114 13.04 1.87 -5.09
N ASN A 115 14.08 1.97 -4.24
CA ASN A 115 14.58 0.85 -3.45
C ASN A 115 14.66 1.18 -1.95
N GLY A 116 14.22 0.23 -1.11
CA GLY A 116 14.30 0.30 0.34
C GLY A 116 12.93 0.26 1.01
N GLY A 117 12.89 0.60 2.31
CA GLY A 117 11.62 0.72 3.05
C GLY A 117 10.85 1.99 2.68
N LEU A 118 9.56 2.02 3.02
CA LEU A 118 8.62 3.10 2.68
C LEU A 118 9.18 4.49 2.97
N LYS A 119 9.70 4.72 4.19
CA LYS A 119 10.29 6.02 4.60
C LYS A 119 11.45 6.48 3.73
N LYS A 120 12.30 5.54 3.30
CA LYS A 120 13.42 5.87 2.40
C LYS A 120 12.90 6.30 1.04
N ILE A 121 11.89 5.60 0.53
CA ILE A 121 11.25 5.90 -0.76
C ILE A 121 10.55 7.25 -0.71
N GLU A 122 9.76 7.50 0.32
CA GLU A 122 9.07 8.78 0.54
C GLU A 122 10.03 9.96 0.55
N LYS A 123 11.13 9.86 1.31
CA LYS A 123 12.19 10.87 1.33
C LYS A 123 12.80 11.08 -0.05
N ALA A 124 13.04 10.00 -0.80
CA ALA A 124 13.59 10.09 -2.16
C ALA A 124 12.65 10.80 -3.15
N ILE A 125 11.34 10.79 -2.89
CA ILE A 125 10.33 11.49 -3.72
C ILE A 125 9.78 12.77 -3.06
N GLY A 126 10.47 13.29 -2.03
CA GLY A 126 10.15 14.59 -1.42
C GLY A 126 8.95 14.60 -0.47
N ILE A 127 8.50 13.45 0.03
CA ILE A 127 7.44 13.38 1.04
C ILE A 127 8.05 13.56 2.43
N ALA A 128 7.60 14.60 3.14
CA ALA A 128 7.95 14.85 4.53
C ALA A 128 6.96 14.17 5.49
N ARG A 129 7.45 13.86 6.70
CA ARG A 129 6.65 13.29 7.80
C ARG A 129 6.73 14.13 9.07
N GLU A 130 5.63 14.24 9.78
CA GLU A 130 5.59 14.70 11.17
C GLU A 130 6.16 13.64 12.12
N THR A 131 6.07 12.36 11.77
CA THR A 131 6.60 11.23 12.55
C THR A 131 8.01 10.79 12.13
N GLU A 132 8.77 11.70 11.51
CA GLU A 132 10.16 11.44 11.12
C GLU A 132 10.97 10.87 12.29
N GLY A 133 11.78 9.85 12.02
CA GLY A 133 12.58 9.15 13.04
C GLY A 133 11.85 8.06 13.84
N MET A 134 10.51 7.97 13.77
CA MET A 134 9.79 6.82 14.36
C MET A 134 10.00 5.56 13.55
N ASN A 135 9.83 4.39 14.17
CA ASN A 135 9.75 3.08 13.51
C ASN A 135 8.68 2.18 14.15
N GLY A 136 8.50 0.96 13.64
CA GLY A 136 7.48 0.03 14.14
C GLY A 136 7.68 -0.38 15.61
N TYR A 137 8.90 -0.34 16.15
CA TYR A 137 9.13 -0.57 17.57
C TYR A 137 8.61 0.59 18.44
N ASP A 138 8.70 1.83 17.95
CA ASP A 138 8.09 2.97 18.62
C ASP A 138 6.56 2.88 18.61
N ALA A 139 5.96 2.39 17.53
CA ALA A 139 4.52 2.13 17.44
C ALA A 139 4.05 1.14 18.53
N VAL A 140 4.78 0.03 18.73
CA VAL A 140 4.53 -0.92 19.83
C VAL A 140 4.59 -0.24 21.20
N LYS A 141 5.59 0.61 21.45
CA LYS A 141 5.71 1.37 22.71
C LYS A 141 4.55 2.33 22.93
N LEU A 142 4.09 3.01 21.88
CA LEU A 142 2.95 3.91 21.95
C LEU A 142 1.66 3.15 22.27
N TRP A 143 1.46 1.97 21.68
CA TRP A 143 0.34 1.11 22.01
C TRP A 143 0.35 0.68 23.49
N ARG A 144 1.50 0.23 24.01
CA ARG A 144 1.64 -0.16 25.43
C ARG A 144 1.26 0.98 26.38
N ARG A 145 1.78 2.19 26.13
CA ARG A 145 1.42 3.39 26.91
C ARG A 145 -0.09 3.67 26.88
N TRP A 146 -0.73 3.49 25.73
CA TRP A 146 -2.18 3.62 25.63
C TRP A 146 -2.91 2.57 26.47
N VAL A 147 -2.52 1.29 26.38
CA VAL A 147 -3.21 0.21 27.09
C VAL A 147 -3.05 0.34 28.60
N GLU A 148 -1.81 0.54 29.06
CA GLU A 148 -1.39 0.55 30.47
C GLU A 148 -1.80 1.83 31.21
N ALA A 149 -1.58 2.99 30.59
CA ALA A 149 -1.74 4.30 31.25
C ALA A 149 -2.89 5.14 30.67
N LYS A 150 -3.67 4.62 29.71
CA LYS A 150 -4.70 5.37 28.96
C LYS A 150 -4.15 6.67 28.37
N ASP A 151 -2.89 6.66 27.95
CA ASP A 151 -2.20 7.82 27.41
C ASP A 151 -2.77 8.21 26.02
N LYS A 152 -3.69 9.18 26.03
CA LYS A 152 -4.33 9.70 24.81
C LYS A 152 -3.34 10.39 23.87
N LYS A 153 -2.19 10.87 24.35
CA LYS A 153 -1.16 11.47 23.46
C LYS A 153 -0.42 10.36 22.72
N ALA A 154 -0.12 9.26 23.39
CA ALA A 154 0.49 8.09 22.75
C ALA A 154 -0.42 7.53 21.64
N LEU A 155 -1.71 7.37 21.92
CA LEU A 155 -2.67 6.90 20.92
C LEU A 155 -2.77 7.85 19.71
N ARG A 156 -2.85 9.18 19.95
CA ARG A 156 -2.88 10.15 18.85
C ARG A 156 -1.62 10.08 17.97
N LYS A 157 -0.45 9.89 18.58
CA LYS A 157 0.81 9.76 17.85
C LYS A 157 0.88 8.46 17.05
N LEU A 158 0.36 7.35 17.59
CA LEU A 158 0.23 6.08 16.86
C LEU A 158 -0.70 6.21 15.64
N ILE A 159 -1.85 6.86 15.81
CA ILE A 159 -2.80 7.12 14.70
C ILE A 159 -2.15 8.03 13.65
N LEU A 160 -1.41 9.07 14.06
CA LEU A 160 -0.71 9.95 13.13
C LEU A 160 0.34 9.19 12.32
N TYR A 161 1.13 8.35 12.98
CA TYR A 161 2.15 7.52 12.33
C TYR A 161 1.55 6.61 11.25
N ASN A 162 0.54 5.83 11.60
CA ASN A 162 -0.15 4.97 10.63
C ASN A 162 -0.89 5.78 9.55
N LYS A 163 -1.48 6.94 9.89
CA LYS A 163 -2.08 7.83 8.89
C LYS A 163 -1.06 8.25 7.83
N GLU A 164 0.15 8.62 8.25
CA GLU A 164 1.22 8.96 7.33
C GLU A 164 1.61 7.76 6.46
N ASP A 165 1.77 6.56 7.04
CA ASP A 165 2.05 5.35 6.26
C ASP A 165 1.00 5.13 5.16
N VAL A 166 -0.29 5.09 5.52
CA VAL A 166 -1.37 4.79 4.57
C VAL A 166 -1.61 5.89 3.54
N VAL A 167 -1.63 7.17 3.96
CA VAL A 167 -1.84 8.28 3.02
C VAL A 167 -0.67 8.41 2.06
N ASN A 168 0.56 8.13 2.52
CA ASN A 168 1.71 8.19 1.65
C ASN A 168 1.80 6.99 0.69
N LEU A 169 1.21 5.83 1.01
CA LEU A 169 1.07 4.75 0.02
C LEU A 169 0.37 5.24 -1.27
N LYS A 170 -0.67 6.08 -1.13
CA LYS A 170 -1.34 6.71 -2.29
C LYS A 170 -0.36 7.55 -3.11
N LYS A 171 0.44 8.40 -2.43
CA LYS A 171 1.40 9.29 -3.10
C LYS A 171 2.50 8.49 -3.82
N VAL A 172 3.02 7.46 -3.16
CA VAL A 172 4.01 6.54 -3.75
C VAL A 172 3.41 5.81 -4.94
N PHE A 173 2.19 5.28 -4.82
CA PHE A 173 1.47 4.64 -5.91
C PHE A 173 1.29 5.57 -7.12
N ASP A 174 0.81 6.80 -6.90
CA ASP A 174 0.63 7.79 -7.97
C ASP A 174 1.96 8.09 -8.68
N TYR A 175 3.06 8.24 -7.92
CA TYR A 175 4.40 8.43 -8.47
C TYR A 175 4.83 7.24 -9.34
N VAL A 176 4.66 6.01 -8.84
CA VAL A 176 5.01 4.77 -9.57
C VAL A 176 4.21 4.68 -10.87
N VAL A 177 2.89 4.90 -10.83
CA VAL A 177 2.02 4.85 -12.02
C VAL A 177 2.43 5.92 -13.05
N SER A 178 2.76 7.14 -12.62
CA SER A 178 3.25 8.19 -13.52
C SER A 178 4.54 7.77 -14.22
N LYS A 179 5.50 7.24 -13.47
CA LYS A 179 6.79 6.79 -14.03
C LYS A 179 6.65 5.61 -14.99
N LEU A 180 5.79 4.65 -14.69
CA LEU A 180 5.48 3.56 -15.62
C LEU A 180 4.82 4.06 -16.91
N ALA A 181 3.95 5.08 -16.81
CA ALA A 181 3.32 5.69 -17.99
C ALA A 181 4.33 6.46 -18.86
N GLU A 182 5.30 7.15 -18.24
CA GLU A 182 6.42 7.81 -18.93
C GLU A 182 7.27 6.77 -19.69
N GLN A 183 7.70 5.70 -19.02
CA GLN A 183 8.50 4.62 -19.62
C GLN A 183 7.79 3.93 -20.81
N ARG A 184 6.47 3.71 -20.72
CA ARG A 184 5.69 3.14 -21.83
C ARG A 184 5.69 4.03 -23.07
N LYS A 185 5.55 5.36 -22.88
CA LYS A 185 5.57 6.32 -24.01
C LYS A 185 6.94 6.37 -24.68
N GLU A 186 8.01 6.29 -23.90
CA GLU A 186 9.38 6.26 -24.42
C GLU A 186 9.67 4.98 -25.21
N GLY A 187 9.24 3.82 -24.70
CA GLY A 187 9.37 2.55 -25.40
C GLY A 187 8.58 2.47 -26.72
N GLN A 188 7.44 3.16 -26.82
CA GLN A 188 6.66 3.27 -28.06
C GLN A 188 7.32 4.19 -29.09
N LYS A 189 7.91 5.32 -28.66
CA LYS A 189 8.63 6.23 -29.55
C LYS A 189 9.95 5.65 -30.08
N GLY A 190 10.62 4.81 -29.30
CA GLY A 190 11.86 4.14 -29.73
C GLY A 190 11.63 3.02 -30.75
N GLY A 191 10.40 2.52 -30.90
CA GLY A 191 10.04 1.49 -31.88
C GLY A 191 9.64 2.02 -33.27
N GLU A 192 9.47 3.33 -33.43
CA GLU A 192 9.04 3.98 -34.69
C GLU A 192 10.21 4.49 -35.57
N ILE A 193 11.49 4.19 -35.24
CA ILE A 193 12.66 4.77 -35.96
C ILE A 193 13.42 3.77 -36.87
N ASP A 194 12.91 2.55 -37.10
CA ASP A 194 13.53 1.58 -38.01
C ASP A 194 12.64 1.23 -39.22
N GLU A 195 12.12 2.24 -39.96
CA GLU A 195 11.62 2.01 -41.32
C GLU A 195 12.18 3.02 -42.34
N VAL A 196 12.98 2.44 -43.25
CA VAL A 196 13.28 2.86 -44.62
C VAL A 196 14.23 4.05 -44.82
N ARG A 197 15.52 3.74 -44.99
CA ARG A 197 16.33 4.40 -46.02
C ARG A 197 16.08 3.66 -47.33
N PRO A 198 15.55 4.30 -48.39
CA PRO A 198 15.60 3.71 -49.72
C PRO A 198 17.07 3.72 -50.15
N SER A 199 17.64 2.54 -50.32
CA SER A 199 18.88 2.37 -51.08
C SER A 199 18.59 2.81 -52.50
N ALA A 200 19.07 4.00 -52.85
CA ALA A 200 19.08 4.50 -54.20
C ALA A 200 19.90 3.54 -55.09
N VAL A 201 19.26 3.17 -56.20
CA VAL A 201 19.84 2.55 -57.38
C VAL A 201 21.02 3.40 -57.87
N PHE A 202 22.19 2.80 -58.06
CA PHE A 202 23.02 2.83 -59.27
C PHE A 202 24.05 1.70 -59.23
#